data_AF-A0A7C7AP04-F1
#
_entry.id   AF-A0A7C7AP04-F1
#
_cell.length_a   1.000
_cell.length_b   1.000
_cell.length_c   1.000
_cell.angle_alpha   90.00
_cell.angle_beta   90.00
_cell.angle_gamma   90.00
#
_symmetry.space_group_name_H-M   'P 1'
#
loop_
_entity.id
_entity.type
_entity.pdbx_description
1 polymer ?
#
loop_
_entity_poly.entity_id
_entity_poly.type
_entity_poly.pdbx_seq_one_letter_code
_entity_poly.pdbx_strand_id
1 'polypeptide(L)'
;MLDMLKRYTIENQEDWRGWIDKIPFIRFDPDWDVQVIPPFSGAMVRFRVKQGDHIVSVYLDCYQQLGYWDGPYWEVYPVDGDTWRVGIDDVDGLLDAIRMGLKQDG
;
A
#
# COMPACT_ATOMS: atom_id res chain seq x y z
N MET A 1 16.37 3.92 15.41
CA MET A 1 16.57 2.49 15.70
C MET A 1 15.68 1.99 16.85
N LEU A 2 15.62 2.69 17.99
CA LEU A 2 14.78 2.29 19.14
C LEU A 2 13.27 2.22 18.83
N ASP A 3 12.74 3.12 17.99
CA ASP A 3 11.29 3.15 17.70
C ASP A 3 10.84 2.14 16.63
N MET A 4 11.73 1.75 15.70
CA MET A 4 11.47 0.63 14.77
C MET A 4 11.27 -0.69 15.53
N LEU A 5 12.09 -0.94 16.56
CA LEU A 5 11.95 -2.10 17.45
C LEU A 5 10.60 -2.14 18.17
N LYS A 6 10.04 -0.98 18.52
CA LYS A 6 8.70 -0.89 19.16
C LYS A 6 7.58 -1.24 18.18
N ARG A 7 7.60 -0.68 16.96
CA ARG A 7 6.56 -0.98 15.95
C ARG A 7 6.55 -2.46 15.57
N TYR A 8 7.73 -3.02 15.29
CA TYR A 8 7.86 -4.44 14.99
C TYR A 8 7.31 -5.34 16.11
N THR A 9 7.49 -4.92 17.37
CA THR A 9 6.93 -5.65 18.52
C THR A 9 5.40 -5.62 18.51
N ILE A 10 4.78 -4.46 18.26
CA ILE A 10 3.32 -4.33 18.15
C ILE A 10 2.78 -5.17 16.98
N GLU A 11 3.39 -5.03 15.79
CA GLU A 11 3.02 -5.77 14.58
C GLU A 11 2.95 -7.29 14.81
N ASN A 12 3.92 -7.81 15.57
CA ASN A 12 3.98 -9.23 15.92
C ASN A 12 3.02 -9.62 17.04
N GLN A 13 2.91 -8.83 18.10
CA GLN A 13 2.03 -9.13 19.25
C GLN A 13 0.56 -9.17 18.85
N GLU A 14 0.16 -8.31 17.92
CA GLU A 14 -1.21 -8.21 17.43
C GLU A 14 -1.46 -9.05 16.16
N ASP A 15 -0.46 -9.81 15.68
CA ASP A 15 -0.55 -10.65 14.49
C ASP A 15 -1.06 -9.90 13.25
N TRP A 16 -0.52 -8.71 13.00
CA TRP A 16 -0.99 -7.86 11.88
C TRP A 16 -0.89 -8.56 10.53
N ARG A 17 0.14 -9.40 10.34
CA ARG A 17 0.27 -10.23 9.14
C ARG A 17 -0.85 -11.25 9.03
N GLY A 18 -1.19 -11.98 10.09
CA GLY A 18 -2.30 -12.94 10.07
C GLY A 18 -3.67 -12.28 9.93
N TRP A 19 -3.82 -11.00 10.28
CA TRP A 19 -5.05 -10.25 10.02
C TRP A 19 -5.27 -9.93 8.54
N ILE A 20 -4.21 -9.79 7.73
CA ILE A 20 -4.32 -9.52 6.28
C ILE A 20 -5.19 -10.57 5.58
N ASP A 21 -5.06 -11.84 5.96
CA ASP A 21 -5.82 -12.94 5.34
C ASP A 21 -7.27 -13.03 5.85
N LYS A 22 -7.58 -12.35 6.96
CA LYS A 22 -8.91 -12.34 7.59
C LYS A 22 -9.76 -11.16 7.16
N ILE A 23 -9.14 -10.05 6.75
CA ILE A 23 -9.84 -8.84 6.34
C ILE A 23 -10.34 -9.02 4.89
N PRO A 24 -11.65 -8.88 4.62
CA PRO A 24 -12.16 -9.08 3.28
C PRO A 24 -11.81 -7.91 2.34
N PHE A 25 -11.80 -8.19 1.04
CA PHE A 25 -11.90 -7.16 0.02
C PHE A 25 -13.31 -6.56 0.00
N ILE A 26 -13.40 -5.26 -0.20
CA ILE A 26 -14.64 -4.49 -0.32
C ILE A 26 -14.75 -4.04 -1.77
N ARG A 27 -15.84 -4.40 -2.44
CA ARG A 27 -16.12 -3.93 -3.81
C ARG A 27 -16.51 -2.46 -3.81
N PHE A 28 -15.74 -1.64 -4.50
CA PHE A 28 -16.01 -0.24 -4.82
C PHE A 28 -16.49 -0.18 -6.27
N ASP A 29 -17.56 0.55 -6.53
CA ASP A 29 -18.12 0.68 -7.89
C ASP A 29 -17.18 1.48 -8.82
N PRO A 30 -16.96 1.06 -10.09
CA PRO A 30 -17.52 -0.16 -10.70
C PRO A 30 -16.68 -1.45 -10.54
N ASP A 31 -15.35 -1.38 -10.42
CA ASP A 31 -14.52 -2.59 -10.66
C ASP A 31 -13.36 -2.82 -9.68
N TRP A 32 -13.25 -2.05 -8.60
CA TRP A 32 -12.13 -2.18 -7.67
C TRP A 32 -12.52 -2.90 -6.41
N ASP A 33 -11.83 -3.99 -6.11
CA ASP A 33 -11.87 -4.63 -4.81
C ASP A 33 -10.77 -4.02 -3.94
N VAL A 34 -11.14 -3.33 -2.87
CA VAL A 34 -10.20 -2.67 -1.95
C VAL A 34 -10.10 -3.44 -0.63
N GLN A 35 -8.89 -3.79 -0.22
CA GLN A 35 -8.61 -4.42 1.08
C GLN A 35 -7.82 -3.46 1.96
N VAL A 36 -8.44 -2.95 3.02
CA VAL A 36 -7.75 -2.13 4.03
C VAL A 36 -6.99 -3.05 4.98
N ILE A 37 -5.69 -2.84 5.16
CA ILE A 37 -4.84 -3.77 5.93
C ILE A 37 -3.94 -3.01 6.91
N PRO A 38 -3.39 -3.67 7.93
CA PRO A 38 -2.51 -3.00 8.87
C PRO A 38 -1.30 -2.35 8.17
N PRO A 39 -0.79 -1.23 8.72
CA PRO A 39 0.43 -0.59 8.22
C PRO A 39 1.65 -1.53 8.29
N PHE A 40 2.73 -1.19 7.60
CA PHE A 40 3.94 -2.01 7.54
C PHE A 40 5.20 -1.17 7.38
N SER A 41 6.28 -1.53 8.09
CA SER A 41 7.65 -1.03 7.90
C SER A 41 7.82 0.50 7.86
N GLY A 42 6.87 1.24 8.42
CA GLY A 42 6.92 2.70 8.47
C GLY A 42 5.76 3.42 7.79
N ALA A 43 5.02 2.72 6.92
CA ALA A 43 3.80 3.23 6.33
C ALA A 43 2.82 3.70 7.42
N MET A 44 2.14 4.83 7.19
CA MET A 44 1.05 5.29 8.03
C MET A 44 -0.28 4.62 7.66
N VAL A 45 -0.51 4.41 6.35
CA VAL A 45 -1.71 3.78 5.81
C VAL A 45 -1.30 2.71 4.82
N ARG A 46 -2.07 1.62 4.77
CA ARG A 46 -1.88 0.57 3.77
C ARG A 46 -3.22 0.00 3.31
N PHE A 47 -3.35 -0.19 2.02
CA PHE A 47 -4.45 -0.94 1.43
C PHE A 47 -3.97 -1.66 0.17
N ARG A 48 -4.78 -2.58 -0.33
CA ARG A 48 -4.59 -3.20 -1.64
C ARG A 48 -5.77 -2.87 -2.52
N VAL A 49 -5.51 -2.73 -3.81
CA VAL A 49 -6.55 -2.64 -4.83
C VAL A 49 -6.40 -3.85 -5.74
N LYS A 50 -7.52 -4.50 -6.01
CA LYS A 50 -7.61 -5.69 -6.84
C LYS A 50 -8.59 -5.45 -7.99
N GLN A 51 -8.22 -5.92 -9.17
CA GLN A 51 -9.10 -6.00 -10.35
C GLN A 51 -8.79 -7.31 -11.09
N GLY A 52 -9.77 -8.20 -11.22
CA GLY A 52 -9.54 -9.55 -11.74
C GLY A 52 -8.57 -10.33 -10.84
N ASP A 53 -7.48 -10.85 -11.40
CA ASP A 53 -6.44 -11.56 -10.66
C ASP A 53 -5.25 -10.66 -10.25
N HIS A 54 -5.26 -9.40 -10.68
CA HIS A 54 -4.19 -8.45 -10.41
C HIS A 54 -4.42 -7.73 -9.08
N ILE A 55 -3.36 -7.58 -8.29
CA ILE A 55 -3.39 -6.90 -7.00
C ILE A 55 -2.20 -5.94 -6.93
N VAL A 56 -2.49 -4.69 -6.57
CA VAL A 56 -1.47 -3.70 -6.20
C VAL A 56 -1.59 -3.37 -4.72
N SER A 57 -0.45 -3.15 -4.07
CA SER A 57 -0.35 -2.63 -2.72
C SER A 57 -0.09 -1.14 -2.76
N VAL A 58 -0.80 -0.39 -1.93
CA VAL A 58 -0.68 1.07 -1.80
C VAL A 58 -0.29 1.40 -0.37
N TYR A 59 0.69 2.28 -0.20
CA TYR A 59 1.24 2.70 1.08
C TYR A 59 1.26 4.22 1.15
N LEU A 60 0.86 4.79 2.28
CA LEU A 60 1.14 6.18 2.60
C LEU A 60 2.40 6.24 3.47
N ASP A 61 3.44 6.91 3.01
CA ASP A 61 4.64 7.18 3.79
C ASP A 61 4.77 8.68 4.06
N CYS A 62 4.46 9.08 5.29
CA CYS A 62 4.58 10.47 5.72
C CYS A 62 5.98 10.83 6.22
N TYR A 63 6.87 9.83 6.38
CA TYR A 63 8.12 9.99 7.12
C TYR A 63 9.35 9.41 6.38
N GLN A 64 9.20 9.05 5.11
CA GLN A 64 10.29 8.54 4.25
C GLN A 64 10.99 7.31 4.88
N GLN A 65 10.20 6.37 5.38
CA GLN A 65 10.67 5.14 6.01
C GLN A 65 10.71 3.94 5.05
N LEU A 66 9.97 3.99 3.94
CA LEU A 66 9.94 2.94 2.90
C LEU A 66 10.88 3.22 1.73
N GLY A 67 11.13 4.49 1.44
CA GLY A 67 11.94 4.96 0.33
C GLY A 67 12.28 6.44 0.47
N TYR A 68 12.71 7.05 -0.64
CA TYR A 68 13.08 8.46 -0.68
C TYR A 68 12.20 9.24 -1.66
N TRP A 69 11.58 10.30 -1.17
CA TRP A 69 10.78 11.29 -1.90
C TRP A 69 10.84 12.63 -1.16
N ASP A 70 10.69 13.77 -1.81
CA ASP A 70 10.68 15.07 -1.11
C ASP A 70 9.32 15.32 -0.42
N GLY A 71 9.20 14.91 0.85
CA GLY A 71 7.98 15.05 1.67
C GLY A 71 7.09 13.80 1.73
N PRO A 72 5.86 13.91 2.29
CA PRO A 72 4.89 12.80 2.35
C PRO A 72 4.44 12.33 0.96
N TYR A 73 4.30 11.02 0.79
CA TYR A 73 4.04 10.43 -0.53
C TYR A 73 3.33 9.08 -0.46
N TRP A 74 2.75 8.68 -1.59
CA TRP A 74 2.18 7.35 -1.80
C TRP A 74 3.19 6.44 -2.52
N GLU A 75 3.28 5.18 -2.12
CA GLU A 75 3.95 4.11 -2.88
C GLU A 75 2.90 3.15 -3.46
N VAL A 76 3.05 2.79 -4.73
CA VAL A 76 2.25 1.75 -5.39
C VAL A 76 3.19 0.66 -5.89
N TYR A 77 2.87 -0.60 -5.57
CA TYR A 77 3.66 -1.76 -5.98
C TYR A 77 2.78 -3.00 -6.23
N PRO A 78 2.98 -3.76 -7.32
CA PRO A 78 3.92 -3.48 -8.39
C PRO A 78 3.36 -2.46 -9.40
N VAL A 79 4.25 -1.64 -9.96
CA VAL A 79 4.04 -0.89 -11.20
C VAL A 79 5.28 -1.13 -12.07
N ASP A 80 5.08 -1.92 -13.11
CA ASP A 80 6.06 -2.40 -14.09
C ASP A 80 7.21 -3.16 -13.42
N GLY A 81 6.85 -3.96 -12.42
CA GLY A 81 7.79 -4.72 -11.59
C GLY A 81 8.53 -3.89 -10.52
N ASP A 82 8.31 -2.58 -10.45
CA ASP A 82 8.97 -1.68 -9.49
C ASP A 82 7.96 -0.90 -8.63
N THR A 83 8.48 -0.05 -7.75
CA THR A 83 7.72 0.82 -6.86
C THR A 83 7.54 2.18 -7.52
N TRP A 84 6.29 2.57 -7.74
CA TRP A 84 5.95 3.92 -8.18
C TRP A 84 5.68 4.83 -6.99
N ARG A 85 6.09 6.10 -7.08
CA ARG A 85 5.97 7.10 -6.00
C ARG A 85 5.33 8.38 -6.53
N VAL A 86 4.36 8.91 -5.80
CA VAL A 86 3.70 10.20 -6.10
C VAL A 86 3.47 10.99 -4.82
N GLY A 87 3.46 12.32 -4.89
CA GLY A 87 3.24 13.17 -3.72
C GLY A 87 1.87 12.94 -3.07
N ILE A 88 1.73 13.25 -1.78
CA ILE A 88 0.48 13.00 -1.03
C ILE A 88 -0.77 13.64 -1.65
N ASP A 89 -0.60 14.82 -2.24
CA ASP A 89 -1.68 15.60 -2.87
C ASP A 89 -1.90 15.25 -4.36
N ASP A 90 -1.04 14.41 -4.95
CA ASP A 90 -1.16 13.96 -6.34
C ASP A 90 -2.09 12.74 -6.44
N VAL A 91 -3.38 13.00 -6.20
CA VAL A 91 -4.43 11.98 -6.22
C VAL A 91 -4.61 11.37 -7.60
N ASP A 92 -4.51 12.18 -8.66
CA ASP A 92 -4.64 11.70 -10.04
C ASP A 92 -3.48 10.78 -10.41
N GLY A 93 -2.24 11.17 -10.08
CA GLY A 93 -1.06 10.34 -10.26
C GLY A 93 -1.12 9.04 -9.47
N LEU A 94 -1.69 9.05 -8.27
CA LEU A 94 -1.93 7.83 -7.49
C LEU A 94 -2.91 6.89 -8.20
N LEU A 95 -4.04 7.41 -8.68
CA LEU A 95 -5.03 6.62 -9.40
C LEU A 95 -4.46 6.05 -10.69
N ASP A 96 -3.63 6.81 -11.41
CA ASP A 96 -2.97 6.35 -12.62
C ASP A 96 -1.95 5.24 -12.33
N ALA A 97 -1.13 5.39 -11.28
CA ALA A 97 -0.19 4.35 -10.86
C ALA A 97 -0.91 3.05 -10.47
N ILE A 98 -2.03 3.14 -9.75
CA ILE A 98 -2.88 1.98 -9.43
C ILE A 98 -3.39 1.31 -10.72
N ARG A 99 -3.92 2.09 -11.67
CA ARG A 99 -4.39 1.57 -12.97
C ARG A 99 -3.27 0.91 -13.77
N MET A 100 -2.05 1.47 -13.75
CA MET A 100 -0.89 0.91 -14.43
C MET A 100 -0.47 -0.43 -13.81
N GLY A 101 -0.43 -0.51 -12.48
CA GLY A 101 -0.11 -1.76 -11.78
C GLY A 101 -1.16 -2.85 -11.99
N LEU A 102 -2.44 -2.49 -12.09
CA LEU A 102 -3.54 -3.43 -12.35
C LEU A 102 -3.62 -3.94 -13.79
N LYS A 103 -3.07 -3.20 -14.77
CA LYS A 103 -3.07 -3.57 -16.20
C LYS A 103 -1.92 -4.50 -16.60
N GLN A 104 -1.07 -4.90 -15.68
CA GLN A 104 0.05 -5.77 -15.98
C GLN A 104 -0.40 -7.21 -16.22
N ASP A 105 -0.60 -7.54 -17.49
CA ASP A 105 -0.63 -8.92 -17.96
C ASP A 105 0.79 -9.52 -17.83
N GLY A 106 0.87 -10.69 -17.22
CA GLY A 106 1.95 -11.65 -17.45
C GLY A 106 1.63 -12.49 -18.67
#